data_AF-W7WC34-F1
#
_entry.id   AF-W7WC34-F1
#
_cell.length_a   1.000
_cell.length_b   1.000
_cell.length_c   1.000
_cell.angle_alpha   90.00
_cell.angle_beta   90.00
_cell.angle_gamma   90.00
#
_symmetry.space_group_name_H-M   'P 1'
#
loop_
_entity.id
_entity.type
_entity.pdbx_description
1 polymer ?
#
loop_
_entity_poly.entity_id
_entity_poly.type
_entity_poly.pdbx_seq_one_letter_code
_entity_poly.pdbx_strand_id
1 'polypeptide(L)'
;MVIRTARVASKIARGRAPQIVQTTAFLCAAVPLRGGPSAELRGPIPSGRLLVSDVLAIPLRQQARFGLCRALMVVNDAAVDTQRLSIRGRILEPDQPALQDALAAVYETPERPRCLCVPGGVEMYVAFHRRYLAKRMPETGSQHHPACPSFEPSPQQSGLGELVGDAVRESEGAVELRVDFAWSRQAGGKALGRRTDDDPGEIEAPRRRMSLRALTHFLFERAGFNRWSPAMSGKRSQGVLHKYLQRAAEQVRAKGVVLGERLYVPEQFNEATHAEAARRRRERLGVLRPHDGVAPLAVALAEFKAAEAFPGGYRIWLKHMPDAPLLASAKTWERIARTYAAVLEARDADHGQRVRAVITALIRARREHTYEIDTATLLLASDQWIPVEGVHELPLLQALVDAGRYFVKPLRYDARCAAAFANALLLDTGAVPLPLHVYSPFMTPREREAKAATLRAAGGGWVWSTDEPMHALPPAAPRRA
;
A
#
# COMPACT_ATOMS: atom_id res chain seq x y z
N MET A 1 15.97 60.22 -14.28
CA MET A 1 16.22 60.79 -15.63
C MET A 1 17.73 60.75 -15.87
N VAL A 2 18.20 60.20 -17.00
CA VAL A 2 19.63 60.10 -17.42
C VAL A 2 20.57 59.42 -16.38
N ILE A 3 20.86 58.11 -16.45
CA ILE A 3 21.72 57.39 -17.42
C ILE A 3 23.20 57.84 -17.41
N ARG A 4 24.10 56.97 -16.92
CA ARG A 4 25.36 56.67 -17.61
C ARG A 4 25.87 55.27 -17.27
N THR A 5 26.51 54.63 -18.25
CA THR A 5 26.92 53.22 -18.24
C THR A 5 28.45 53.09 -18.28
N ALA A 6 28.99 51.99 -17.75
CA ALA A 6 30.34 51.54 -18.05
C ALA A 6 30.39 50.00 -18.11
N ARG A 7 31.00 49.47 -19.18
CA ARG A 7 31.34 48.04 -19.33
C ARG A 7 32.86 47.91 -19.40
N VAL A 8 33.44 47.00 -18.60
CA VAL A 8 34.77 46.41 -18.83
C VAL A 8 34.63 44.94 -18.42
N ALA A 9 34.32 44.03 -19.36
CA ALA A 9 35.29 43.33 -20.22
C ALA A 9 36.19 42.36 -19.41
N SER A 10 35.75 41.11 -19.30
CA SER A 10 36.57 40.01 -18.75
C SER A 10 37.65 39.59 -19.74
N LYS A 11 38.86 39.28 -19.24
CA LYS A 11 40.01 38.88 -20.06
C LYS A 11 40.37 37.42 -19.80
N ILE A 12 40.60 36.67 -20.87
CA ILE A 12 40.90 35.23 -20.82
C ILE A 12 42.34 35.01 -20.36
N ALA A 13 42.55 34.08 -19.42
CA ALA A 13 43.84 33.49 -19.11
C ALA A 13 43.77 31.97 -19.33
N ARG A 14 44.84 31.36 -19.85
CA ARG A 14 44.89 29.93 -20.21
C ARG A 14 45.84 29.15 -19.29
N GLY A 15 45.35 28.04 -18.75
CA GLY A 15 46.10 26.77 -18.66
C GLY A 15 47.16 26.59 -17.59
N ARG A 16 46.93 25.61 -16.72
CA ARG A 16 47.78 24.40 -16.61
C ARG A 16 46.97 23.24 -16.02
N ALA A 17 47.33 22.02 -16.40
CA ALA A 17 46.82 20.79 -15.79
C ALA A 17 47.79 20.30 -14.71
N PRO A 18 47.35 19.35 -13.87
CA PRO A 18 48.14 18.12 -13.71
C PRO A 18 47.33 16.86 -14.08
N GLN A 19 48.03 15.73 -14.18
CA GLN A 19 47.49 14.43 -14.61
C GLN A 19 47.27 13.47 -13.43
N ILE A 20 46.28 12.58 -13.63
CA ILE A 20 46.27 11.14 -13.27
C ILE A 20 46.84 10.74 -11.89
N VAL A 21 45.95 10.25 -11.02
CA VAL A 21 46.10 8.91 -10.40
C VAL A 21 44.75 8.19 -10.48
N GLN A 22 44.73 6.97 -11.00
CA GLN A 22 43.62 6.03 -10.80
C GLN A 22 43.95 5.12 -9.61
N THR A 23 43.00 4.87 -8.71
CA THR A 23 43.18 3.89 -7.63
C THR A 23 42.10 2.81 -7.72
N THR A 24 42.43 1.73 -8.42
CA THR A 24 41.67 0.47 -8.36
C THR A 24 42.22 -0.37 -7.21
N ALA A 25 41.36 -0.91 -6.34
CA ALA A 25 41.78 -1.79 -5.25
C ALA A 25 40.89 -3.04 -5.19
N PHE A 26 41.45 -4.16 -5.62
CA PHE A 26 40.93 -5.53 -5.40
C PHE A 26 41.93 -6.24 -4.49
N LEU A 27 41.46 -6.83 -3.38
CA LEU A 27 42.04 -7.95 -2.61
C LEU A 27 41.06 -8.20 -1.44
N CYS A 28 40.45 -9.37 -1.21
CA CYS A 28 40.99 -10.73 -1.08
C CYS A 28 42.06 -10.87 0.02
N ALA A 29 41.61 -11.31 1.20
CA ALA A 29 42.41 -12.00 2.20
C ALA A 29 41.51 -13.05 2.88
N ALA A 30 42.05 -14.24 3.16
CA ALA A 30 41.30 -15.35 3.74
C ALA A 30 42.17 -16.12 4.74
N VAL A 31 41.57 -16.49 5.88
CA VAL A 31 41.79 -17.70 6.71
C VAL A 31 43.25 -18.08 7.07
N PRO A 32 43.52 -18.27 8.38
CA PRO A 32 44.00 -19.59 8.81
C PRO A 32 43.05 -20.32 9.77
N LEU A 33 43.06 -21.66 9.70
CA LEU A 33 42.39 -22.59 10.62
C LEU A 33 43.39 -23.22 11.59
N ARG A 34 42.96 -23.48 12.85
CA ARG A 34 43.40 -24.53 13.81
C ARG A 34 42.73 -24.24 15.17
N GLY A 35 42.21 -25.19 15.94
CA GLY A 35 42.02 -26.63 15.73
C GLY A 35 41.26 -27.25 16.93
N GLY A 36 40.79 -28.50 16.82
CA GLY A 36 40.27 -29.29 17.96
C GLY A 36 41.39 -30.03 18.73
N PRO A 37 41.11 -31.08 19.55
CA PRO A 37 39.86 -31.87 19.57
C PRO A 37 39.36 -32.42 20.96
N SER A 38 38.15 -33.03 20.92
CA SER A 38 37.68 -34.23 21.68
C SER A 38 37.55 -34.31 23.23
N ALA A 39 36.60 -35.19 23.64
CA ALA A 39 36.47 -35.92 24.92
C ALA A 39 36.06 -35.13 26.20
N GLU A 40 35.35 -35.70 27.20
CA GLU A 40 34.55 -36.95 27.29
C GLU A 40 33.57 -36.97 28.51
N LEU A 41 32.53 -37.80 28.44
CA LEU A 41 31.87 -38.61 29.53
C LEU A 41 31.29 -38.02 30.86
N ARG A 42 30.13 -38.61 31.23
CA ARG A 42 29.55 -38.90 32.58
C ARG A 42 28.79 -37.80 33.38
N GLY A 43 27.69 -38.23 34.01
CA GLY A 43 26.99 -37.57 35.14
C GLY A 43 27.44 -38.16 36.51
N PRO A 44 26.62 -38.22 37.59
CA PRO A 44 25.15 -38.38 37.60
C PRO A 44 24.38 -37.52 38.66
N ILE A 45 23.14 -37.93 38.98
CA ILE A 45 22.18 -37.32 39.93
C ILE A 45 22.34 -37.91 41.36
N PRO A 46 22.13 -37.11 42.42
CA PRO A 46 21.16 -37.46 43.49
C PRO A 46 20.21 -36.27 43.80
N SER A 47 18.95 -36.36 44.25
CA SER A 47 18.09 -37.35 44.98
C SER A 47 17.82 -36.97 46.45
N GLY A 48 16.55 -36.62 46.77
CA GLY A 48 16.02 -36.30 48.12
C GLY A 48 14.94 -35.20 48.07
N ARG A 49 13.64 -35.32 48.39
CA ARG A 49 12.73 -36.32 49.03
C ARG A 49 12.37 -36.04 50.51
N LEU A 50 11.09 -36.29 50.89
CA LEU A 50 10.42 -36.11 52.23
C LEU A 50 10.02 -34.65 52.55
N LEU A 51 8.91 -34.24 53.21
CA LEU A 51 7.55 -34.74 53.63
C LEU A 51 6.60 -33.48 53.57
N VAL A 52 5.25 -33.44 53.51
CA VAL A 52 4.07 -34.29 53.85
C VAL A 52 3.45 -34.05 55.26
N SER A 53 2.44 -33.16 55.32
CA SER A 53 1.32 -33.08 56.31
C SER A 53 0.35 -31.94 55.88
N ASP A 54 -0.96 -32.03 55.62
CA ASP A 54 -2.15 -32.82 56.09
C ASP A 54 -2.95 -32.19 57.27
N VAL A 55 -4.27 -32.48 57.35
CA VAL A 55 -5.28 -32.08 58.39
C VAL A 55 -5.70 -30.58 58.36
N LEU A 56 -6.95 -30.08 58.41
CA LEU A 56 -8.39 -30.44 58.21
C LEU A 56 -9.12 -29.08 57.89
N ALA A 57 -10.31 -28.87 57.29
CA ALA A 57 -11.46 -29.63 56.74
C ALA A 57 -12.82 -29.51 57.50
N ILE A 58 -13.85 -28.94 56.83
CA ILE A 58 -15.33 -29.24 56.91
C ILE A 58 -16.10 -28.75 58.19
N PRO A 59 -17.39 -28.29 58.13
CA PRO A 59 -18.21 -27.64 57.08
C PRO A 59 -19.10 -26.44 57.56
N LEU A 60 -19.97 -25.88 56.72
CA LEU A 60 -21.43 -25.77 56.99
C LEU A 60 -22.28 -25.41 55.75
N ARG A 61 -23.62 -25.50 55.87
CA ARG A 61 -24.61 -25.44 54.76
C ARG A 61 -25.37 -24.10 54.73
N GLN A 62 -25.76 -23.61 53.54
CA GLN A 62 -27.16 -23.66 53.06
C GLN A 62 -27.43 -23.04 51.66
N GLN A 63 -28.08 -23.84 50.83
CA GLN A 63 -29.15 -23.55 49.83
C GLN A 63 -29.39 -22.11 49.30
N ALA A 64 -29.30 -22.00 47.96
CA ALA A 64 -30.30 -21.30 47.13
C ALA A 64 -30.45 -22.06 45.78
N ARG A 65 -31.54 -21.82 45.03
CA ARG A 65 -31.86 -22.48 43.73
C ARG A 65 -31.81 -21.48 42.56
N PHE A 66 -31.86 -22.04 41.34
CA PHE A 66 -32.04 -21.37 40.04
C PHE A 66 -30.86 -20.53 39.51
N GLY A 67 -30.10 -21.15 38.61
CA GLY A 67 -29.33 -20.49 37.57
C GLY A 67 -29.37 -21.38 36.33
N LEU A 68 -29.67 -20.83 35.15
CA LEU A 68 -29.75 -21.64 33.93
C LEU A 68 -28.35 -22.17 33.58
N CYS A 69 -28.25 -23.45 33.21
CA CYS A 69 -27.08 -23.99 32.52
C CYS A 69 -27.03 -23.44 31.09
N ARG A 70 -26.69 -22.15 30.96
CA ARG A 70 -26.32 -21.51 29.70
C ARG A 70 -25.00 -22.14 29.26
N ALA A 71 -25.08 -23.19 28.46
CA ALA A 71 -23.93 -23.85 27.89
C ALA A 71 -23.10 -22.82 27.12
N LEU A 72 -21.99 -22.40 27.73
CA LEU A 72 -20.93 -21.65 27.06
C LEU A 72 -20.30 -22.60 26.05
N MET A 73 -20.87 -22.62 24.84
CA MET A 73 -20.14 -23.05 23.66
C MET A 73 -18.90 -22.18 23.59
N VAL A 74 -17.75 -22.73 23.99
CA VAL A 74 -16.45 -22.13 23.73
C VAL A 74 -16.28 -22.16 22.22
N VAL A 75 -16.66 -21.06 21.57
CA VAL A 75 -16.43 -20.85 20.15
C VAL A 75 -14.93 -20.89 19.97
N ASN A 76 -14.46 -21.99 19.40
CA ASN A 76 -13.04 -22.30 19.29
C ASN A 76 -12.49 -21.49 18.11
N ASP A 77 -12.24 -20.20 18.39
CA ASP A 77 -11.82 -19.11 17.48
C ASP A 77 -10.39 -19.33 16.94
N ALA A 78 -10.23 -20.47 16.30
CA ALA A 78 -9.04 -20.87 15.58
C ALA A 78 -8.93 -20.05 14.29
N ALA A 79 -8.02 -19.07 14.30
CA ALA A 79 -7.69 -18.32 13.10
C ALA A 79 -7.21 -19.27 11.98
N VAL A 80 -7.87 -19.20 10.82
CA VAL A 80 -7.72 -20.14 9.71
C VAL A 80 -6.82 -19.56 8.63
N ASP A 81 -5.68 -20.19 8.33
CA ASP A 81 -4.80 -19.79 7.22
C ASP A 81 -5.34 -20.25 5.84
N THR A 82 -6.04 -21.38 5.77
CA THR A 82 -6.56 -21.98 4.51
C THR A 82 -8.05 -21.71 4.31
N GLN A 83 -8.44 -21.08 3.19
CA GLN A 83 -9.85 -20.73 2.94
C GLN A 83 -10.72 -21.95 2.59
N ARG A 84 -11.36 -22.55 3.61
CA ARG A 84 -12.28 -23.68 3.43
C ARG A 84 -13.65 -23.22 2.91
N LEU A 85 -14.19 -23.95 1.94
CA LEU A 85 -15.43 -23.65 1.23
C LEU A 85 -16.44 -24.79 1.40
N SER A 86 -17.70 -24.45 1.70
CA SER A 86 -18.83 -25.39 1.58
C SER A 86 -19.48 -25.25 0.20
N ILE A 87 -19.60 -26.35 -0.54
CA ILE A 87 -20.25 -26.43 -1.85
C ILE A 87 -21.10 -27.70 -1.89
N ARG A 88 -22.42 -27.60 -2.07
CA ARG A 88 -23.37 -28.73 -1.98
C ARG A 88 -23.16 -29.60 -0.72
N GLY A 89 -22.90 -28.95 0.43
CA GLY A 89 -22.61 -29.61 1.70
C GLY A 89 -21.22 -30.25 1.82
N ARG A 90 -20.43 -30.33 0.75
CA ARG A 90 -19.03 -30.79 0.78
C ARG A 90 -18.15 -29.66 1.27
N ILE A 91 -17.32 -29.92 2.28
CA ILE A 91 -16.25 -29.02 2.71
C ILE A 91 -15.02 -29.32 1.83
N LEU A 92 -14.47 -28.28 1.21
CA LEU A 92 -13.35 -28.35 0.27
C LEU A 92 -12.30 -27.28 0.60
N GLU A 93 -11.04 -27.60 0.34
CA GLU A 93 -9.88 -26.75 0.66
C GLU A 93 -9.17 -26.26 -0.62
N PRO A 94 -8.45 -25.12 -0.61
CA PRO A 94 -8.00 -24.42 -1.82
C PRO A 94 -7.08 -25.19 -2.78
N ASP A 95 -6.40 -26.20 -2.25
CA ASP A 95 -5.42 -27.07 -2.89
C ASP A 95 -6.02 -28.39 -3.41
N GLN A 96 -7.20 -28.79 -2.91
CA GLN A 96 -7.86 -30.02 -3.30
C GLN A 96 -8.29 -29.98 -4.78
N PRO A 97 -7.88 -30.94 -5.64
CA PRO A 97 -8.22 -30.92 -7.07
C PRO A 97 -9.73 -30.83 -7.34
N ALA A 98 -10.53 -31.57 -6.56
CA ALA A 98 -11.99 -31.62 -6.65
C ALA A 98 -12.69 -30.26 -6.39
N LEU A 99 -11.97 -29.23 -5.90
CA LEU A 99 -12.52 -27.89 -5.78
C LEU A 99 -12.83 -27.26 -7.15
N GLN A 100 -12.08 -27.58 -8.21
CA GLN A 100 -12.42 -27.04 -9.54
C GLN A 100 -13.73 -27.63 -10.07
N ASP A 101 -13.92 -28.95 -9.98
CA ASP A 101 -15.15 -29.61 -10.42
C ASP A 101 -16.36 -29.13 -9.61
N ALA A 102 -16.19 -28.97 -8.29
CA ALA A 102 -17.25 -28.48 -7.41
C ALA A 102 -17.63 -27.01 -7.71
N LEU A 103 -16.67 -26.13 -8.00
CA LEU A 103 -16.95 -24.75 -8.40
C LEU A 103 -17.58 -24.68 -9.80
N ALA A 104 -17.13 -25.52 -10.75
CA ALA A 104 -17.71 -25.61 -12.08
C ALA A 104 -19.19 -26.04 -12.02
N ALA A 105 -19.48 -27.07 -11.22
CA ALA A 105 -20.81 -27.65 -11.08
C ALA A 105 -21.87 -26.73 -10.43
N VAL A 106 -21.47 -25.56 -9.91
CA VAL A 106 -22.38 -24.52 -9.39
C VAL A 106 -22.28 -23.17 -10.13
N TYR A 107 -21.35 -23.00 -11.09
CA TYR A 107 -21.04 -21.71 -11.72
C TYR A 107 -22.23 -21.04 -12.41
N GLU A 108 -23.06 -21.83 -13.12
CA GLU A 108 -24.24 -21.35 -13.85
C GLU A 108 -25.55 -21.63 -13.08
N THR A 109 -25.45 -21.82 -11.75
CA THR A 109 -26.58 -22.18 -10.88
C THR A 109 -26.84 -21.09 -9.83
N PRO A 110 -28.04 -21.02 -9.24
CA PRO A 110 -28.30 -20.13 -8.10
C PRO A 110 -27.61 -20.57 -6.80
N GLU A 111 -26.98 -21.75 -6.76
CA GLU A 111 -26.29 -22.25 -5.57
C GLU A 111 -24.97 -21.51 -5.35
N ARG A 112 -24.74 -21.04 -4.11
CA ARG A 112 -23.56 -20.25 -3.75
C ARG A 112 -22.60 -21.02 -2.85
N PRO A 113 -21.29 -21.08 -3.18
CA PRO A 113 -20.29 -21.54 -2.23
C PRO A 113 -20.27 -20.64 -0.98
N ARG A 114 -19.99 -21.22 0.19
CA ARG A 114 -19.87 -20.48 1.46
C ARG A 114 -18.49 -20.61 2.09
N CYS A 115 -17.90 -19.48 2.47
CA CYS A 115 -16.62 -19.39 3.16
C CYS A 115 -16.76 -19.75 4.65
N LEU A 116 -16.19 -20.87 5.07
CA LEU A 116 -16.26 -21.39 6.44
C LEU A 116 -15.20 -20.76 7.37
N CYS A 117 -14.97 -19.45 7.23
CA CYS A 117 -14.08 -18.68 8.11
C CYS A 117 -14.78 -18.17 9.38
N VAL A 118 -16.12 -18.19 9.41
CA VAL A 118 -16.97 -17.78 10.54
C VAL A 118 -18.14 -18.78 10.66
N PRO A 119 -18.78 -18.92 11.84
CA PRO A 119 -20.01 -19.71 11.99
C PRO A 119 -21.09 -19.33 10.95
N GLY A 120 -21.81 -20.31 10.40
CA GLY A 120 -22.81 -20.12 9.34
C GLY A 120 -22.24 -19.86 7.93
N GLY A 121 -21.02 -19.31 7.85
CA GLY A 121 -20.26 -19.07 6.62
C GLY A 121 -20.77 -17.91 5.76
N VAL A 122 -19.84 -17.14 5.19
CA VAL A 122 -20.14 -15.99 4.32
C VAL A 122 -20.40 -16.46 2.89
N GLU A 123 -21.42 -15.94 2.21
CA GLU A 123 -21.67 -16.27 0.80
C GLU A 123 -20.57 -15.78 -0.13
N MET A 124 -20.36 -16.52 -1.21
CA MET A 124 -19.43 -16.22 -2.28
C MET A 124 -20.10 -16.51 -3.64
N TYR A 125 -19.64 -15.86 -4.70
CA TYR A 125 -19.99 -16.21 -6.07
C TYR A 125 -18.81 -16.92 -6.75
N VAL A 126 -19.09 -17.74 -7.77
CA VAL A 126 -18.06 -18.33 -8.61
C VAL A 126 -17.79 -17.41 -9.80
N ALA A 127 -16.53 -17.17 -10.11
CA ALA A 127 -16.09 -16.46 -11.30
C ALA A 127 -15.12 -17.34 -12.10
N PHE A 128 -15.27 -17.39 -13.41
CA PHE A 128 -14.29 -18.01 -14.30
C PHE A 128 -13.25 -16.98 -14.75
N HIS A 129 -11.96 -17.28 -14.56
CA HIS A 129 -10.85 -16.51 -15.12
C HIS A 129 -9.68 -17.46 -15.39
N ARG A 130 -9.74 -18.16 -16.53
CA ARG A 130 -8.88 -19.32 -16.93
C ARG A 130 -9.04 -20.58 -16.04
N ARG A 131 -9.51 -20.41 -14.81
CA ARG A 131 -9.94 -21.45 -13.87
C ARG A 131 -11.12 -20.92 -13.05
N TYR A 132 -11.85 -21.78 -12.37
CA TYR A 132 -12.94 -21.36 -11.47
C TYR A 132 -12.38 -20.88 -10.12
N LEU A 133 -12.91 -19.76 -9.63
CA LEU A 133 -12.51 -19.10 -8.40
C LEU A 133 -13.75 -18.67 -7.61
N ALA A 134 -13.83 -19.02 -6.33
CA ALA A 134 -14.78 -18.37 -5.42
C ALA A 134 -14.30 -16.95 -5.12
N LYS A 135 -15.22 -15.98 -5.16
CA LYS A 135 -15.00 -14.58 -4.76
C LYS A 135 -16.04 -14.16 -3.72
N ARG A 136 -15.62 -13.35 -2.74
CA ARG A 136 -16.55 -12.70 -1.79
C ARG A 136 -17.65 -11.97 -2.55
N MET A 137 -18.88 -11.99 -2.01
CA MET A 137 -19.95 -11.14 -2.54
C MET A 137 -19.58 -9.64 -2.37
N PRO A 138 -20.12 -8.72 -3.19
CA PRO A 138 -19.96 -7.28 -2.95
C PRO A 138 -20.33 -6.92 -1.51
N GLU A 139 -19.59 -5.97 -0.93
CA GLU A 139 -19.79 -5.45 0.45
C GLU A 139 -19.67 -6.46 1.62
N THR A 140 -19.53 -7.77 1.36
CA THR A 140 -19.36 -8.80 2.41
C THR A 140 -17.92 -8.96 2.94
N GLY A 141 -16.97 -8.15 2.47
CA GLY A 141 -15.55 -8.25 2.85
C GLY A 141 -15.30 -8.21 4.36
N SER A 142 -16.05 -7.39 5.09
CA SER A 142 -15.96 -7.25 6.55
C SER A 142 -16.68 -8.35 7.34
N GLN A 143 -17.43 -9.23 6.68
CA GLN A 143 -18.16 -10.35 7.30
C GLN A 143 -17.28 -11.60 7.44
N HIS A 144 -16.14 -11.66 6.77
CA HIS A 144 -15.15 -12.72 6.94
C HIS A 144 -14.33 -12.51 8.23
N HIS A 145 -13.81 -13.59 8.81
CA HIS A 145 -12.87 -13.51 9.94
C HIS A 145 -11.57 -12.80 9.52
N PRO A 146 -10.93 -11.94 10.34
CA PRO A 146 -9.77 -11.12 9.95
C PRO A 146 -8.61 -11.86 9.28
N ALA A 147 -8.32 -13.08 9.74
CA ALA A 147 -7.28 -13.93 9.15
C ALA A 147 -7.60 -14.50 7.74
N CYS A 148 -8.86 -14.43 7.30
CA CYS A 148 -9.31 -15.00 6.03
C CYS A 148 -8.74 -14.24 4.81
N PRO A 149 -8.28 -14.93 3.75
CA PRO A 149 -7.85 -14.28 2.50
C PRO A 149 -8.88 -13.38 1.82
N SER A 150 -10.18 -13.58 2.09
CA SER A 150 -11.27 -12.74 1.57
C SER A 150 -11.62 -11.53 2.45
N PHE A 151 -11.09 -11.44 3.68
CA PHE A 151 -11.40 -10.36 4.61
C PHE A 151 -10.94 -8.99 4.11
N GLU A 152 -11.78 -7.98 4.31
CA GLU A 152 -11.48 -6.58 4.02
C GLU A 152 -12.09 -5.67 5.10
N PRO A 153 -11.31 -4.73 5.68
CA PRO A 153 -11.85 -3.70 6.57
C PRO A 153 -13.00 -2.93 5.89
N SER A 154 -13.96 -2.41 6.66
CA SER A 154 -15.03 -1.62 6.06
C SER A 154 -14.45 -0.31 5.47
N PRO A 155 -15.00 0.22 4.37
CA PRO A 155 -14.50 1.46 3.75
C PRO A 155 -14.42 2.65 4.72
N GLN A 156 -15.28 2.69 5.74
CA GLN A 156 -15.34 3.73 6.78
C GLN A 156 -14.13 3.68 7.74
N GLN A 157 -13.37 2.58 7.75
CA GLN A 157 -12.11 2.47 8.51
C GLN A 157 -10.92 3.13 7.77
N SER A 158 -11.12 3.62 6.54
CA SER A 158 -10.15 4.36 5.73
C SER A 158 -10.81 5.59 5.06
N GLY A 159 -10.03 6.37 4.31
CA GLY A 159 -10.60 7.47 3.52
C GLY A 159 -11.43 7.02 2.31
N LEU A 160 -11.51 5.72 2.02
CA LEU A 160 -12.34 5.19 0.93
C LEU A 160 -13.84 5.38 1.22
N GLY A 161 -14.26 5.31 2.49
CA GLY A 161 -15.66 5.52 2.90
C GLY A 161 -16.19 6.93 2.60
N GLU A 162 -15.31 7.91 2.42
CA GLU A 162 -15.64 9.25 1.93
C GLU A 162 -15.79 9.34 0.40
N LEU A 163 -15.62 8.25 -0.36
CA LEU A 163 -15.59 8.22 -1.83
C LEU A 163 -16.48 7.12 -2.48
N VAL A 164 -16.90 6.09 -1.74
CA VAL A 164 -17.78 5.01 -2.23
C VAL A 164 -19.17 5.53 -2.60
N GLY A 165 -19.77 4.97 -3.67
CA GLY A 165 -21.07 5.35 -4.24
C GLY A 165 -21.03 6.61 -5.10
N ASP A 166 -20.23 7.59 -4.66
CA ASP A 166 -20.12 8.92 -5.26
C ASP A 166 -19.03 8.98 -6.34
N ALA A 167 -17.78 8.70 -5.94
CA ALA A 167 -16.58 8.76 -6.77
C ALA A 167 -16.08 7.38 -7.22
N VAL A 168 -16.39 6.33 -6.46
CA VAL A 168 -16.10 4.92 -6.77
C VAL A 168 -17.43 4.19 -6.96
N ARG A 169 -17.63 3.60 -8.14
CA ARG A 169 -18.80 2.75 -8.44
C ARG A 169 -18.33 1.40 -8.97
N GLU A 170 -18.66 0.32 -8.26
CA GLU A 170 -18.42 -1.04 -8.73
C GLU A 170 -19.67 -1.57 -9.48
N SER A 171 -19.46 -2.22 -10.62
CA SER A 171 -20.52 -2.88 -11.40
C SER A 171 -19.95 -4.08 -12.14
N GLU A 172 -20.57 -5.26 -12.00
CA GLU A 172 -20.23 -6.50 -12.72
C GLU A 172 -18.73 -6.90 -12.66
N GLY A 173 -18.03 -6.50 -11.59
CA GLY A 173 -16.60 -6.77 -11.38
C GLY A 173 -15.64 -5.73 -11.98
N ALA A 174 -16.14 -4.73 -12.69
CA ALA A 174 -15.41 -3.52 -13.07
C ALA A 174 -15.67 -2.37 -12.07
N VAL A 175 -14.80 -1.35 -12.08
CA VAL A 175 -14.96 -0.14 -11.27
C VAL A 175 -14.81 1.11 -12.13
N GLU A 176 -15.79 2.00 -12.10
CA GLU A 176 -15.70 3.33 -12.69
C GLU A 176 -15.31 4.36 -11.62
N LEU A 177 -14.28 5.16 -11.91
CA LEU A 177 -13.73 6.20 -11.04
C LEU A 177 -14.00 7.60 -11.60
N ARG A 178 -14.71 8.42 -10.82
CA ARG A 178 -14.86 9.86 -11.13
C ARG A 178 -13.66 10.62 -10.60
N VAL A 179 -12.72 10.95 -11.48
CA VAL A 179 -11.50 11.70 -11.14
C VAL A 179 -11.66 13.22 -11.28
N ASP A 180 -11.05 13.97 -10.35
CA ASP A 180 -11.10 15.45 -10.34
C ASP A 180 -10.24 16.11 -11.44
N PHE A 181 -9.25 15.37 -11.95
CA PHE A 181 -8.24 15.83 -12.89
C PHE A 181 -8.57 15.50 -14.36
N ALA A 182 -7.82 16.12 -15.28
CA ALA A 182 -8.02 15.99 -16.72
C ALA A 182 -7.45 14.68 -17.27
N TRP A 183 -8.14 14.08 -18.26
CA TRP A 183 -7.68 12.88 -18.98
C TRP A 183 -7.09 13.21 -20.37
N SER A 184 -7.16 14.48 -20.77
CA SER A 184 -6.59 15.06 -21.97
C SER A 184 -6.46 16.59 -21.82
N ARG A 185 -5.75 17.24 -22.73
CA ARG A 185 -5.70 18.69 -22.94
C ARG A 185 -6.00 19.00 -24.41
N GLN A 186 -6.37 20.23 -24.73
CA GLN A 186 -6.32 20.70 -26.12
C GLN A 186 -4.86 20.94 -26.54
N ALA A 187 -4.49 20.49 -27.73
CA ALA A 187 -3.23 20.82 -28.36
C ALA A 187 -3.29 22.25 -28.94
N GLY A 188 -2.19 23.01 -28.85
CA GLY A 188 -2.12 24.40 -29.35
C GLY A 188 -2.04 25.50 -28.29
N GLY A 189 -1.98 25.17 -27.00
CA GLY A 189 -1.47 26.07 -25.94
C GLY A 189 -2.39 27.22 -25.49
N LYS A 190 -3.50 27.51 -26.18
CA LYS A 190 -4.55 28.40 -25.64
C LYS A 190 -5.35 27.68 -24.55
N ALA A 191 -4.97 27.93 -23.30
CA ALA A 191 -5.81 27.61 -22.15
C ALA A 191 -7.00 28.58 -22.10
N LEU A 192 -8.08 28.26 -22.84
CA LEU A 192 -9.38 28.86 -22.58
C LEU A 192 -9.87 28.41 -21.19
N GLY A 193 -10.66 29.28 -20.55
CA GLY A 193 -11.16 29.03 -19.19
C GLY A 193 -11.96 27.74 -19.09
N ARG A 194 -12.04 27.20 -17.87
CA ARG A 194 -12.80 26.01 -17.45
C ARG A 194 -14.13 25.87 -18.22
N ARG A 195 -14.10 25.12 -19.33
CA ARG A 195 -15.31 24.44 -19.82
C ARG A 195 -15.58 23.32 -18.84
N THR A 196 -16.67 23.45 -18.10
CA THR A 196 -17.46 22.25 -17.84
C THR A 196 -18.12 21.87 -19.17
N ASP A 197 -18.02 20.59 -19.53
CA ASP A 197 -19.01 19.98 -20.41
C ASP A 197 -20.14 19.54 -19.47
N ASP A 198 -20.97 20.51 -19.07
CA ASP A 198 -22.27 20.25 -18.47
C ASP A 198 -23.29 20.40 -19.62
N ASP A 199 -24.01 19.32 -19.93
CA ASP A 199 -25.12 19.36 -20.89
C ASP A 199 -26.29 20.14 -20.25
N PRO A 200 -26.93 21.11 -20.94
CA PRO A 200 -27.82 22.06 -20.28
C PRO A 200 -29.20 21.46 -19.97
N GLY A 201 -29.30 20.73 -18.85
CA GLY A 201 -30.56 20.12 -18.42
C GLY A 201 -30.69 19.76 -16.94
N GLU A 202 -29.65 19.26 -16.28
CA GLU A 202 -29.77 18.66 -14.93
C GLU A 202 -28.91 19.33 -13.86
N ILE A 203 -29.55 19.67 -12.73
CA ILE A 203 -28.85 20.09 -11.49
C ILE A 203 -28.41 18.83 -10.75
N GLU A 204 -27.39 18.14 -11.26
CA GLU A 204 -26.75 17.06 -10.50
C GLU A 204 -26.15 17.63 -9.21
N ALA A 205 -26.52 17.05 -8.06
CA ALA A 205 -25.89 17.39 -6.78
C ALA A 205 -24.37 17.17 -6.86
N PRO A 206 -23.53 18.03 -6.25
CA PRO A 206 -22.08 18.04 -6.47
C PRO A 206 -21.39 16.81 -5.86
N ARG A 207 -21.37 15.71 -6.61
CA ARG A 207 -20.76 14.43 -6.25
C ARG A 207 -19.25 14.58 -6.08
N ARG A 208 -18.70 13.89 -5.08
CA ARG A 208 -17.27 13.85 -4.80
C ARG A 208 -16.51 13.23 -5.98
N ARG A 209 -15.24 13.64 -6.12
CA ARG A 209 -14.32 13.14 -7.15
C ARG A 209 -12.97 12.82 -6.54
N MET A 210 -12.35 11.75 -7.02
CA MET A 210 -11.09 11.21 -6.56
C MET A 210 -9.91 12.02 -7.12
N SER A 211 -9.00 12.47 -6.25
CA SER A 211 -7.75 13.11 -6.68
C SER A 211 -6.69 12.11 -7.14
N LEU A 212 -5.60 12.61 -7.73
CA LEU A 212 -4.44 11.78 -8.10
C LEU A 212 -3.81 11.06 -6.88
N ARG A 213 -3.96 11.60 -5.66
CA ARG A 213 -3.52 10.93 -4.42
C ARG A 213 -4.42 9.76 -4.08
N ALA A 214 -5.73 9.97 -4.04
CA ALA A 214 -6.69 8.91 -3.76
C ALA A 214 -6.68 7.81 -4.83
N LEU A 215 -6.42 8.14 -6.11
CA LEU A 215 -6.16 7.13 -7.15
C LEU A 215 -4.91 6.29 -6.84
N THR A 216 -3.87 6.91 -6.30
CA THR A 216 -2.66 6.18 -5.89
C THR A 216 -2.96 5.24 -4.72
N HIS A 217 -3.68 5.71 -3.70
CA HIS A 217 -4.12 4.86 -2.59
C HIS A 217 -5.02 3.72 -3.07
N PHE A 218 -6.01 3.99 -3.94
CA PHE A 218 -6.88 2.99 -4.55
C PHE A 218 -6.10 1.89 -5.28
N LEU A 219 -5.11 2.28 -6.10
CA LEU A 219 -4.26 1.33 -6.81
C LEU A 219 -3.41 0.49 -5.85
N PHE A 220 -2.82 1.08 -4.80
CA PHE A 220 -2.05 0.33 -3.79
C PHE A 220 -2.93 -0.62 -2.97
N GLU A 221 -4.16 -0.22 -2.63
CA GLU A 221 -5.13 -1.04 -1.90
C GLU A 221 -5.64 -2.21 -2.75
N ARG A 222 -6.09 -1.95 -3.98
CA ARG A 222 -6.54 -2.99 -4.94
C ARG A 222 -5.40 -3.93 -5.39
N ALA A 223 -4.15 -3.48 -5.32
CA ALA A 223 -2.96 -4.31 -5.51
C ALA A 223 -2.47 -5.03 -4.24
N GLY A 224 -3.08 -4.77 -3.07
CA GLY A 224 -2.77 -5.41 -1.79
C GLY A 224 -1.51 -4.88 -1.06
N PHE A 225 -0.92 -3.77 -1.51
CA PHE A 225 0.28 -3.19 -0.90
C PHE A 225 0.03 -2.57 0.48
N ASN A 226 -1.21 -2.19 0.80
CA ASN A 226 -1.60 -1.77 2.14
C ASN A 226 -1.74 -2.93 3.15
N ARG A 227 -1.77 -4.19 2.70
CA ARG A 227 -1.77 -5.38 3.58
C ARG A 227 -0.35 -5.85 3.86
N TRP A 228 -0.16 -6.63 4.92
CA TRP A 228 1.05 -7.43 5.16
C TRP A 228 0.71 -8.82 5.72
N SER A 229 1.58 -9.79 5.41
CA SER A 229 1.68 -11.06 6.11
C SER A 229 3.11 -11.61 5.98
N PRO A 230 3.59 -12.49 6.87
CA PRO A 230 4.94 -13.06 6.82
C PRO A 230 5.29 -13.72 5.50
N ALA A 231 4.28 -14.33 4.85
CA ALA A 231 4.42 -14.94 3.53
C ALA A 231 4.83 -13.95 2.41
N MET A 232 4.80 -12.62 2.65
CA MET A 232 5.27 -11.58 1.73
C MET A 232 6.73 -11.15 1.96
N SER A 233 7.38 -11.62 3.04
CA SER A 233 8.77 -11.26 3.38
C SER A 233 9.72 -11.53 2.22
N GLY A 234 10.59 -10.55 1.94
CA GLY A 234 11.54 -10.55 0.81
C GLY A 234 10.94 -10.44 -0.60
N LYS A 235 9.61 -10.51 -0.78
CA LYS A 235 8.99 -10.69 -2.12
C LYS A 235 8.57 -9.39 -2.81
N ARG A 236 8.54 -8.24 -2.11
CA ARG A 236 8.02 -6.96 -2.66
C ARG A 236 9.03 -6.18 -3.50
N SER A 237 9.47 -6.78 -4.61
CA SER A 237 10.35 -6.14 -5.61
C SER A 237 9.62 -5.14 -6.51
N GLN A 238 10.38 -4.36 -7.29
CA GLN A 238 9.81 -3.51 -8.35
C GLN A 238 9.01 -4.32 -9.38
N GLY A 239 9.47 -5.53 -9.73
CA GLY A 239 8.73 -6.40 -10.65
C GLY A 239 7.36 -6.81 -10.11
N VAL A 240 7.26 -7.02 -8.79
CA VAL A 240 5.98 -7.29 -8.12
C VAL A 240 5.11 -6.02 -8.05
N LEU A 241 5.67 -4.85 -7.74
CA LEU A 241 4.95 -3.57 -7.80
C LEU A 241 4.36 -3.31 -9.18
N HIS A 242 5.18 -3.40 -10.24
CA HIS A 242 4.77 -3.28 -11.63
C HIS A 242 3.61 -4.24 -11.94
N LYS A 243 3.80 -5.55 -11.70
CA LYS A 243 2.81 -6.60 -12.01
C LYS A 243 1.47 -6.36 -11.32
N TYR A 244 1.47 -6.05 -10.02
CA TYR A 244 0.23 -5.96 -9.25
C TYR A 244 -0.50 -4.62 -9.41
N LEU A 245 0.22 -3.49 -9.58
CA LEU A 245 -0.42 -2.21 -9.92
C LEU A 245 -1.01 -2.22 -11.33
N GLN A 246 -0.32 -2.82 -12.32
CA GLN A 246 -0.86 -3.02 -13.67
C GLN A 246 -2.14 -3.86 -13.63
N ARG A 247 -2.11 -5.02 -12.94
CA ARG A 247 -3.27 -5.89 -12.80
C ARG A 247 -4.43 -5.22 -12.06
N ALA A 248 -4.16 -4.40 -11.04
CA ALA A 248 -5.19 -3.64 -10.34
C ALA A 248 -5.92 -2.65 -11.28
N ALA A 249 -5.23 -2.12 -12.29
CA ALA A 249 -5.77 -1.16 -13.25
C ALA A 249 -6.52 -1.77 -14.45
N GLU A 250 -6.42 -3.09 -14.70
CA GLU A 250 -7.10 -3.80 -15.80
C GLU A 250 -8.63 -3.71 -15.71
N GLN A 251 -9.18 -3.72 -14.49
CA GLN A 251 -10.63 -3.72 -14.21
C GLN A 251 -11.17 -2.34 -13.80
N VAL A 252 -10.37 -1.30 -13.97
CA VAL A 252 -10.67 0.05 -13.49
C VAL A 252 -10.80 0.96 -14.69
N ARG A 253 -11.88 1.74 -14.74
CA ARG A 253 -12.12 2.79 -15.73
C ARG A 253 -12.13 4.15 -15.05
N ALA A 254 -11.76 5.18 -15.80
CA ALA A 254 -11.91 6.57 -15.37
C ALA A 254 -12.32 7.40 -16.58
N LYS A 255 -13.52 7.99 -16.51
CA LYS A 255 -14.18 8.69 -17.63
C LYS A 255 -14.33 7.73 -18.83
N GLY A 256 -14.77 6.50 -18.54
CA GLY A 256 -14.99 5.42 -19.50
C GLY A 256 -13.72 4.72 -20.04
N VAL A 257 -12.57 5.37 -20.02
CA VAL A 257 -11.28 4.81 -20.50
C VAL A 257 -10.69 3.84 -19.47
N VAL A 258 -10.15 2.70 -19.91
CA VAL A 258 -9.51 1.73 -19.01
C VAL A 258 -8.22 2.31 -18.45
N LEU A 259 -8.09 2.32 -17.12
CA LEU A 259 -6.94 2.86 -16.41
C LEU A 259 -5.65 2.12 -16.79
N GLY A 260 -5.72 0.80 -17.01
CA GLY A 260 -4.60 -0.01 -17.52
C GLY A 260 -3.96 0.59 -18.77
N GLU A 261 -4.74 0.94 -19.79
CA GLU A 261 -4.24 1.56 -21.04
C GLU A 261 -3.44 2.84 -20.79
N ARG A 262 -3.81 3.57 -19.72
CA ARG A 262 -3.31 4.89 -19.34
C ARG A 262 -2.31 4.88 -18.17
N LEU A 263 -2.06 3.73 -17.54
CA LEU A 263 -1.15 3.59 -16.40
C LEU A 263 0.21 3.05 -16.83
N TYR A 264 1.25 3.83 -16.56
CA TYR A 264 2.64 3.42 -16.67
C TYR A 264 3.28 3.28 -15.29
N VAL A 265 3.82 2.09 -15.02
CA VAL A 265 4.68 1.80 -13.87
C VAL A 265 5.98 1.23 -14.47
N PRO A 266 7.18 1.75 -14.14
CA PRO A 266 8.42 1.21 -14.69
C PRO A 266 8.56 -0.29 -14.45
N GLU A 267 9.03 -1.02 -15.45
CA GLU A 267 9.50 -2.40 -15.29
C GLU A 267 10.69 -2.44 -14.31
N GLN A 268 11.04 -3.61 -13.77
CA GLN A 268 12.26 -3.72 -12.97
C GLN A 268 13.48 -3.59 -13.86
N PHE A 269 14.22 -2.48 -13.71
CA PHE A 269 15.46 -2.25 -14.45
C PHE A 269 16.45 -3.42 -14.27
N ASN A 270 16.95 -3.90 -15.41
CA ASN A 270 18.04 -4.85 -15.58
C ASN A 270 18.89 -4.30 -16.75
N GLU A 271 20.20 -4.24 -16.57
CA GLU A 271 21.13 -3.67 -17.54
C GLU A 271 21.09 -4.41 -18.89
N ALA A 272 21.01 -5.75 -18.86
CA ALA A 272 21.00 -6.58 -20.06
C ALA A 272 19.74 -6.44 -20.92
N THR A 273 18.58 -6.10 -20.33
CA THR A 273 17.29 -5.96 -21.04
C THR A 273 16.76 -4.53 -21.07
N HIS A 274 17.54 -3.55 -20.59
CA HIS A 274 17.21 -2.13 -20.55
C HIS A 274 16.70 -1.59 -21.90
N ALA A 275 17.37 -1.92 -23.00
CA ALA A 275 16.99 -1.46 -24.34
C ALA A 275 15.58 -1.95 -24.77
N GLU A 276 15.18 -3.15 -24.32
CA GLU A 276 13.84 -3.67 -24.56
C GLU A 276 12.78 -3.01 -23.68
N ALA A 277 13.06 -2.84 -22.38
CA ALA A 277 12.17 -2.14 -21.46
C ALA A 277 11.94 -0.68 -21.92
N ALA A 278 12.98 -0.05 -22.49
CA ALA A 278 12.87 1.23 -23.16
C ALA A 278 11.98 1.17 -24.41
N ARG A 279 12.03 0.08 -25.20
CA ARG A 279 11.14 -0.14 -26.35
C ARG A 279 9.69 -0.32 -25.89
N ARG A 280 9.43 -1.22 -24.94
CA ARG A 280 8.12 -1.46 -24.32
C ARG A 280 7.52 -0.21 -23.67
N ARG A 281 8.34 0.64 -23.05
CA ARG A 281 7.91 1.97 -22.59
C ARG A 281 7.49 2.89 -23.75
N ARG A 282 8.26 2.96 -24.84
CA ARG A 282 7.92 3.80 -26.01
C ARG A 282 6.63 3.33 -26.68
N GLU A 283 6.42 2.02 -26.77
CA GLU A 283 5.18 1.38 -27.22
C GLU A 283 4.01 1.77 -26.30
N ARG A 284 4.11 1.50 -24.99
CA ARG A 284 3.04 1.74 -24.01
C ARG A 284 2.69 3.22 -23.83
N LEU A 285 3.67 4.12 -23.87
CA LEU A 285 3.46 5.57 -23.84
C LEU A 285 3.12 6.16 -25.22
N GLY A 286 2.94 5.32 -26.25
CA GLY A 286 2.43 5.73 -27.56
C GLY A 286 1.03 6.35 -27.51
N VAL A 287 0.23 6.00 -26.48
CA VAL A 287 -1.08 6.60 -26.15
C VAL A 287 -1.02 8.11 -25.88
N LEU A 288 0.17 8.68 -25.65
CA LEU A 288 0.39 10.12 -25.45
C LEU A 288 0.61 10.91 -26.73
N ARG A 289 0.62 10.27 -27.91
CA ARG A 289 0.71 10.95 -29.20
C ARG A 289 -0.52 11.88 -29.38
N PRO A 290 -0.33 13.20 -29.63
CA PRO A 290 -1.45 14.09 -29.93
C PRO A 290 -2.15 13.69 -31.23
N HIS A 291 -3.48 13.80 -31.25
CA HIS A 291 -4.34 13.51 -32.39
C HIS A 291 -5.57 14.44 -32.33
N ASP A 292 -6.16 14.82 -33.47
CA ASP A 292 -7.45 15.54 -33.55
C ASP A 292 -7.55 16.85 -32.73
N GLY A 293 -6.44 17.56 -32.56
CA GLY A 293 -6.37 18.76 -31.70
C GLY A 293 -6.39 18.46 -30.19
N VAL A 294 -6.25 17.19 -29.80
CA VAL A 294 -6.21 16.68 -28.43
C VAL A 294 -4.80 16.17 -28.11
N ALA A 295 -4.34 16.44 -26.89
CA ALA A 295 -3.15 15.85 -26.28
C ALA A 295 -3.59 14.95 -25.11
N PRO A 296 -3.56 13.61 -25.27
CA PRO A 296 -3.91 12.69 -24.19
C PRO A 296 -3.01 12.82 -22.96
N LEU A 297 -3.54 12.46 -21.79
CA LEU A 297 -2.79 12.31 -20.54
C LEU A 297 -2.73 10.84 -20.12
N ALA A 298 -1.64 10.47 -19.46
CA ALA A 298 -1.40 9.16 -18.84
C ALA A 298 -0.87 9.34 -17.41
N VAL A 299 -1.03 8.33 -16.56
CA VAL A 299 -0.54 8.30 -15.19
C VAL A 299 0.80 7.55 -15.15
N ALA A 300 1.87 8.21 -14.71
CA ALA A 300 3.15 7.58 -14.39
C ALA A 300 3.30 7.46 -12.86
N LEU A 301 3.60 6.26 -12.36
CA LEU A 301 3.71 5.97 -10.92
C LEU A 301 5.03 5.21 -10.64
N ALA A 302 5.90 5.77 -9.79
CA ALA A 302 7.19 5.16 -9.43
C ALA A 302 7.80 5.72 -8.13
N GLU A 303 8.87 5.10 -7.62
CA GLU A 303 9.74 5.70 -6.61
C GLU A 303 10.58 6.85 -7.24
N PHE A 304 10.54 8.04 -6.64
CA PHE A 304 11.27 9.22 -7.08
C PHE A 304 12.78 9.05 -6.86
N LYS A 305 13.57 9.24 -7.92
CA LYS A 305 15.04 9.15 -7.86
C LYS A 305 15.67 10.50 -7.54
N ALA A 306 15.40 11.54 -8.33
CA ALA A 306 16.02 12.85 -8.19
C ALA A 306 15.29 13.92 -9.02
N ALA A 307 15.56 15.20 -8.75
CA ALA A 307 15.19 16.31 -9.61
C ALA A 307 16.44 17.15 -9.94
N GLU A 308 16.73 17.32 -11.23
CA GLU A 308 17.93 18.01 -11.71
C GLU A 308 17.55 19.22 -12.56
N ALA A 309 18.09 20.39 -12.24
CA ALA A 309 17.88 21.59 -13.04
C ALA A 309 18.55 21.49 -14.41
N PHE A 310 17.92 22.05 -15.45
CA PHE A 310 18.50 22.23 -16.78
C PHE A 310 17.94 23.51 -17.42
N PRO A 311 18.52 24.03 -18.52
CA PRO A 311 18.09 25.30 -19.12
C PRO A 311 16.62 25.40 -19.56
N GLY A 312 15.86 24.29 -19.57
CA GLY A 312 14.43 24.25 -19.88
C GLY A 312 13.52 23.91 -18.69
N GLY A 313 14.02 23.92 -17.44
CA GLY A 313 13.27 23.57 -16.24
C GLY A 313 13.96 22.49 -15.40
N TYR A 314 13.25 21.42 -15.05
CA TYR A 314 13.79 20.29 -14.28
C TYR A 314 13.58 18.95 -15.01
N ARG A 315 14.56 18.06 -14.88
CA ARG A 315 14.46 16.62 -15.18
C ARG A 315 14.11 15.88 -13.90
N ILE A 316 12.97 15.22 -13.88
CA ILE A 316 12.48 14.42 -12.76
C ILE A 316 12.75 12.96 -13.08
N TRP A 317 13.76 12.41 -12.41
CA TRP A 317 14.18 11.02 -12.58
C TRP A 317 13.35 10.10 -11.69
N LEU A 318 12.90 8.98 -12.25
CA LEU A 318 12.23 7.91 -11.53
C LEU A 318 13.16 6.70 -11.41
N LYS A 319 13.08 5.95 -10.31
CA LYS A 319 13.83 4.69 -10.20
C LYS A 319 13.29 3.70 -11.24
N HIS A 320 14.21 2.90 -11.79
CA HIS A 320 13.98 1.96 -12.89
C HIS A 320 13.55 2.57 -14.24
N MET A 321 13.62 3.89 -14.42
CA MET A 321 13.48 4.57 -15.73
C MET A 321 14.64 5.56 -15.95
N PRO A 322 15.87 5.06 -16.22
CA PRO A 322 17.09 5.88 -16.26
C PRO A 322 17.31 6.64 -17.57
N ASP A 323 16.46 6.44 -18.58
CA ASP A 323 16.65 6.87 -19.96
C ASP A 323 15.52 7.76 -20.50
N ALA A 324 14.48 8.03 -19.69
CA ALA A 324 13.38 8.93 -20.04
C ALA A 324 12.91 9.75 -18.83
N PRO A 325 13.64 10.81 -18.42
CA PRO A 325 13.21 11.66 -17.32
C PRO A 325 11.91 12.39 -17.67
N LEU A 326 11.03 12.55 -16.68
CA LEU A 326 9.86 13.40 -16.84
C LEU A 326 10.29 14.87 -16.74
N LEU A 327 9.84 15.72 -17.65
CA LEU A 327 10.19 17.14 -17.66
C LEU A 327 9.17 17.95 -16.85
N ALA A 328 9.62 19.01 -16.19
CA ALA A 328 8.77 19.98 -15.54
C ALA A 328 9.30 21.40 -15.74
N SER A 329 8.41 22.40 -15.91
CA SER A 329 8.83 23.80 -15.84
C SER A 329 9.34 24.13 -14.44
N ALA A 330 10.19 25.15 -14.28
CA ALA A 330 10.68 25.59 -12.97
C ALA A 330 9.52 25.86 -11.99
N LYS A 331 8.55 26.70 -12.41
CA LYS A 331 7.31 26.99 -11.67
C LYS A 331 6.49 25.73 -11.32
N THR A 332 6.48 24.71 -12.19
CA THR A 332 5.81 23.43 -11.91
C THR A 332 6.53 22.66 -10.82
N TRP A 333 7.85 22.45 -10.98
CA TRP A 333 8.65 21.68 -10.01
C TRP A 333 8.75 22.38 -8.66
N GLU A 334 9.03 23.68 -8.61
CA GLU A 334 9.08 24.44 -7.37
C GLU A 334 7.76 24.37 -6.58
N ARG A 335 6.61 24.38 -7.27
CA ARG A 335 5.31 24.20 -6.62
C ARG A 335 5.19 22.80 -6.02
N ILE A 336 5.61 21.76 -6.75
CA ILE A 336 5.64 20.38 -6.24
C ILE A 336 6.57 20.29 -5.03
N ALA A 337 7.81 20.77 -5.13
CA ALA A 337 8.80 20.76 -4.06
C ALA A 337 8.31 21.49 -2.79
N ARG A 338 7.68 22.67 -2.93
CA ARG A 338 7.09 23.40 -1.78
C ARG A 338 5.87 22.68 -1.19
N THR A 339 4.99 22.09 -2.00
CA THR A 339 3.80 21.37 -1.51
C THR A 339 4.13 20.02 -0.87
N TYR A 340 5.23 19.38 -1.29
CA TYR A 340 5.65 18.05 -0.82
C TYR A 340 7.01 18.08 -0.09
N ALA A 341 7.39 19.22 0.49
CA ALA A 341 8.68 19.44 1.16
C ALA A 341 9.00 18.33 2.18
N ALA A 342 8.09 18.10 3.13
CA ALA A 342 8.21 17.05 4.14
C ALA A 342 8.34 15.61 3.58
N VAL A 343 7.88 15.36 2.34
CA VAL A 343 8.00 14.05 1.66
C VAL A 343 9.37 13.90 0.98
N LEU A 344 10.00 15.01 0.59
CA LEU A 344 11.37 15.04 0.07
C LEU A 344 12.38 15.03 1.23
N GLU A 345 12.14 15.81 2.28
CA GLU A 345 12.94 15.82 3.51
C GLU A 345 12.96 14.42 4.17
N ALA A 346 11.81 13.75 4.30
CA ALA A 346 11.71 12.37 4.81
C ALA A 346 12.30 11.27 3.91
N ARG A 347 12.70 11.60 2.67
CA ARG A 347 13.47 10.71 1.78
C ARG A 347 14.97 10.90 1.99
N ASP A 348 15.38 12.12 2.34
CA ASP A 348 16.77 12.57 2.33
C ASP A 348 17.41 12.53 3.73
N ALA A 349 16.59 12.52 4.79
CA ALA A 349 17.01 12.34 6.18
C ALA A 349 17.30 10.86 6.53
N ASP A 350 18.22 10.65 7.48
CA ASP A 350 18.45 9.34 8.08
C ASP A 350 17.42 9.06 9.18
N HIS A 351 16.71 7.95 9.03
CA HIS A 351 15.71 7.46 9.97
C HIS A 351 16.04 6.05 10.49
N GLY A 352 17.25 5.52 10.21
CA GLY A 352 17.62 4.13 10.48
C GLY A 352 16.83 3.08 9.66
N GLN A 353 15.87 3.51 8.85
CA GLN A 353 14.95 2.68 8.07
C GLN A 353 14.77 3.27 6.67
N ARG A 354 14.60 2.42 5.66
CA ARG A 354 14.45 2.89 4.27
C ARG A 354 13.05 3.46 4.03
N VAL A 355 12.99 4.77 3.76
CA VAL A 355 11.79 5.44 3.28
C VAL A 355 11.81 5.56 1.74
N ARG A 356 10.63 5.47 1.11
CA ARG A 356 10.45 5.69 -0.33
C ARG A 356 9.53 6.89 -0.56
N ALA A 357 10.01 7.93 -1.23
CA ALA A 357 9.13 8.90 -1.87
C ALA A 357 8.56 8.29 -3.16
N VAL A 358 7.25 8.05 -3.20
CA VAL A 358 6.53 7.60 -4.40
C VAL A 358 5.90 8.82 -5.06
N ILE A 359 6.13 9.00 -6.36
CA ILE A 359 5.51 10.04 -7.18
C ILE A 359 4.50 9.42 -8.14
N THR A 360 3.30 10.00 -8.17
CA THR A 360 2.28 9.76 -9.20
C THR A 360 2.09 11.05 -9.97
N ALA A 361 2.33 11.02 -11.28
CA ALA A 361 2.31 12.18 -12.16
C ALA A 361 1.41 11.96 -13.37
N LEU A 362 0.59 12.95 -13.69
CA LEU A 362 -0.06 13.06 -14.99
C LEU A 362 0.94 13.61 -15.99
N ILE A 363 1.18 12.84 -17.04
CA ILE A 363 2.14 13.16 -18.09
C ILE A 363 1.46 13.26 -19.45
N ARG A 364 1.95 14.20 -20.26
CA ARG A 364 1.66 14.30 -21.70
C ARG A 364 2.96 14.22 -22.49
N ALA A 365 2.88 13.94 -23.79
CA ALA A 365 3.99 14.19 -24.69
C ALA A 365 4.37 15.68 -24.70
N ARG A 366 5.65 15.96 -24.88
CA ARG A 366 6.22 17.31 -25.12
C ARG A 366 6.84 17.39 -26.51
N ARG A 367 7.53 16.33 -26.90
CA ARG A 367 7.97 15.95 -28.26
C ARG A 367 7.96 14.43 -28.34
N GLU A 368 8.36 13.85 -29.46
CA GLU A 368 8.56 12.40 -29.56
C GLU A 368 9.44 11.88 -28.41
N HIS A 369 8.99 10.80 -27.77
CA HIS A 369 9.58 10.11 -26.63
C HIS A 369 10.05 10.98 -25.44
N THR A 370 9.55 12.22 -25.32
CA THR A 370 9.82 13.10 -24.17
C THR A 370 8.51 13.53 -23.53
N TYR A 371 8.45 13.41 -22.21
CA TYR A 371 7.22 13.52 -21.43
C TYR A 371 7.30 14.71 -20.47
N GLU A 372 6.19 15.40 -20.25
CA GLU A 372 6.12 16.58 -19.38
C GLU A 372 5.00 16.43 -18.35
N ILE A 373 5.31 16.74 -17.09
CA ILE A 373 4.39 16.68 -15.96
C ILE A 373 3.39 17.84 -16.07
N ASP A 374 2.11 17.48 -16.18
CA ASP A 374 0.99 18.41 -16.04
C ASP A 374 0.72 18.70 -14.55
N THR A 375 0.54 17.63 -13.77
CA THR A 375 0.20 17.65 -12.35
C THR A 375 0.81 16.41 -11.68
N ALA A 376 1.25 16.52 -10.42
CA ALA A 376 1.79 15.38 -9.67
C ALA A 376 1.43 15.43 -8.18
N THR A 377 1.43 14.26 -7.55
CA THR A 377 1.37 14.07 -6.10
C THR A 377 2.54 13.19 -5.65
N LEU A 378 3.02 13.41 -4.43
CA LEU A 378 3.96 12.51 -3.77
C LEU A 378 3.32 11.94 -2.49
N LEU A 379 3.75 10.74 -2.11
CA LEU A 379 3.46 10.09 -0.84
C LEU A 379 4.71 9.35 -0.33
N LEU A 380 4.72 9.00 0.95
CA LEU A 380 5.76 8.14 1.52
C LEU A 380 5.30 6.68 1.52
N ALA A 381 6.24 5.75 1.38
CA ALA A 381 6.01 4.33 1.58
C ALA A 381 7.22 3.68 2.28
N SER A 382 6.98 2.57 2.98
CA SER A 382 8.05 1.80 3.61
C SER A 382 8.94 1.06 2.61
N ASP A 383 9.99 0.44 3.11
CA ASP A 383 10.77 -0.57 2.40
C ASP A 383 9.87 -1.65 1.75
N GLN A 384 8.83 -2.13 2.45
CA GLN A 384 7.82 -3.08 1.97
C GLN A 384 6.72 -2.45 1.10
N TRP A 385 6.92 -1.23 0.59
CA TRP A 385 5.96 -0.48 -0.25
C TRP A 385 4.59 -0.23 0.40
N ILE A 386 4.50 -0.28 1.73
CA ILE A 386 3.26 0.04 2.45
C ILE A 386 3.18 1.58 2.53
N PRO A 387 2.11 2.24 2.03
CA PRO A 387 2.02 3.69 2.10
C PRO A 387 1.93 4.20 3.54
N VAL A 388 2.66 5.27 3.86
CA VAL A 388 2.64 5.94 5.16
C VAL A 388 2.43 7.45 4.98
N GLU A 389 1.90 8.07 6.03
CA GLU A 389 1.54 9.48 6.04
C GLU A 389 2.64 10.35 6.66
N GLY A 390 3.51 9.74 7.47
CA GLY A 390 4.72 10.36 8.01
C GLY A 390 5.68 9.31 8.56
N VAL A 391 6.94 9.69 8.77
CA VAL A 391 8.00 8.77 9.23
C VAL A 391 7.76 8.20 10.63
N HIS A 392 6.94 8.86 11.44
CA HIS A 392 6.50 8.37 12.76
C HIS A 392 5.75 7.03 12.69
N GLU A 393 5.17 6.65 11.54
CA GLU A 393 4.51 5.35 11.38
C GLU A 393 5.50 4.18 11.19
N LEU A 394 6.72 4.46 10.72
CA LEU A 394 7.66 3.44 10.25
C LEU A 394 8.11 2.48 11.35
N PRO A 395 8.46 2.91 12.58
CA PRO A 395 8.88 1.97 13.63
C PRO A 395 7.78 0.97 14.02
N LEU A 396 6.50 1.38 13.99
CA LEU A 396 5.39 0.47 14.22
C LEU A 396 5.27 -0.55 13.09
N LEU A 397 5.32 -0.11 11.82
CA LEU A 397 5.23 -1.03 10.69
C LEU A 397 6.42 -2.00 10.65
N GLN A 398 7.62 -1.55 11.00
CA GLN A 398 8.81 -2.39 11.13
C GLN A 398 8.64 -3.44 12.25
N ALA A 399 8.23 -3.02 13.46
CA ALA A 399 7.98 -3.95 14.57
C ALA A 399 6.90 -4.99 14.24
N LEU A 400 5.87 -4.63 13.47
CA LEU A 400 4.86 -5.56 12.97
C LEU A 400 5.40 -6.55 11.91
N VAL A 401 6.30 -6.09 11.04
CA VAL A 401 6.97 -6.94 10.04
C VAL A 401 7.90 -7.95 10.75
N ASP A 402 8.71 -7.48 11.68
CA ASP A 402 9.72 -8.29 12.41
C ASP A 402 9.06 -9.30 13.36
N ALA A 403 7.98 -8.90 14.05
CA ALA A 403 7.18 -9.80 14.89
C ALA A 403 6.24 -10.72 14.09
N GLY A 404 6.39 -10.80 12.76
CA GLY A 404 5.66 -11.75 11.92
C GLY A 404 4.14 -11.54 11.89
N ARG A 405 3.67 -10.30 12.03
CA ARG A 405 2.24 -10.00 12.19
C ARG A 405 1.49 -9.92 10.86
N TYR A 406 0.19 -10.12 10.93
CA TYR A 406 -0.74 -9.94 9.81
C TYR A 406 -1.50 -8.65 10.05
N PHE A 407 -1.40 -7.68 9.14
CA PHE A 407 -2.06 -6.38 9.32
C PHE A 407 -2.53 -5.76 8.00
N VAL A 408 -3.42 -4.78 8.10
CA VAL A 408 -3.75 -3.83 7.03
C VAL A 408 -3.49 -2.40 7.52
N LYS A 409 -2.94 -1.57 6.64
CA LYS A 409 -2.71 -0.14 6.82
C LYS A 409 -3.89 0.64 6.21
N PRO A 410 -4.73 1.31 7.01
CA PRO A 410 -5.70 2.26 6.49
C PRO A 410 -5.01 3.40 5.74
N LEU A 411 -5.56 3.75 4.58
CA LEU A 411 -5.08 4.82 3.71
C LEU A 411 -6.02 6.04 3.81
N ARG A 412 -5.49 7.27 3.77
CA ARG A 412 -6.35 8.48 3.90
C ARG A 412 -7.16 8.81 2.65
N TYR A 413 -6.81 8.27 1.48
CA TYR A 413 -7.37 8.70 0.19
C TYR A 413 -7.33 10.24 0.00
N ASP A 414 -8.47 10.93 0.07
CA ASP A 414 -8.60 12.40 0.02
C ASP A 414 -9.09 13.02 1.34
N ALA A 415 -9.22 12.21 2.40
CA ALA A 415 -9.62 12.68 3.72
C ALA A 415 -8.62 13.71 4.27
N ARG A 416 -9.15 14.82 4.79
CA ARG A 416 -8.35 16.02 5.14
C ARG A 416 -7.39 15.84 6.33
N CYS A 417 -7.53 14.77 7.10
CA CYS A 417 -6.72 14.48 8.27
C CYS A 417 -6.51 12.96 8.40
N ALA A 418 -5.28 12.49 8.18
CA ALA A 418 -4.97 11.06 8.30
C ALA A 418 -5.06 10.53 9.74
N ALA A 419 -4.90 11.42 10.73
CA ALA A 419 -4.94 11.05 12.14
C ALA A 419 -6.30 10.51 12.59
N ALA A 420 -7.38 10.75 11.81
CA ALA A 420 -8.70 10.17 12.02
C ALA A 420 -8.76 8.64 11.83
N PHE A 421 -7.73 8.02 11.24
CA PHE A 421 -7.66 6.56 11.03
C PHE A 421 -6.64 5.90 11.97
N ALA A 422 -6.78 4.59 12.14
CA ALA A 422 -5.75 3.77 12.77
C ALA A 422 -4.47 3.73 11.90
N ASN A 423 -3.32 3.61 12.54
CA ASN A 423 -2.03 3.51 11.85
C ASN A 423 -1.79 2.09 11.31
N ALA A 424 -2.34 1.07 11.99
CA ALA A 424 -2.51 -0.28 11.45
C ALA A 424 -3.76 -0.96 12.05
N LEU A 425 -4.26 -2.00 11.40
CA LEU A 425 -5.27 -2.93 11.90
C LEU A 425 -4.64 -4.32 11.96
N LEU A 426 -4.43 -4.88 13.16
CA LEU A 426 -4.00 -6.28 13.30
C LEU A 426 -5.12 -7.23 12.89
N LEU A 427 -4.77 -8.30 12.18
CA LEU A 427 -5.68 -9.33 11.67
C LEU A 427 -5.46 -10.70 12.35
N ASP A 428 -4.61 -10.75 13.36
CA ASP A 428 -4.16 -11.95 14.06
C ASP A 428 -4.46 -11.91 15.58
N THR A 429 -5.38 -11.04 16.01
CA THR A 429 -5.73 -10.80 17.43
C THR A 429 -7.10 -11.38 17.85
N GLY A 430 -7.79 -12.11 16.96
CA GLY A 430 -9.10 -12.71 17.20
C GLY A 430 -10.12 -12.37 16.11
N ALA A 431 -11.42 -12.53 16.42
CA ALA A 431 -12.52 -12.36 15.47
C ALA A 431 -12.75 -10.92 14.96
N VAL A 432 -12.15 -9.90 15.57
CA VAL A 432 -12.27 -8.49 15.16
C VAL A 432 -10.86 -7.89 15.01
N PRO A 433 -10.60 -7.06 13.98
CA PRO A 433 -9.28 -6.42 13.83
C PRO A 433 -9.00 -5.45 14.99
N LEU A 434 -7.82 -5.54 15.61
CA LEU A 434 -7.42 -4.63 16.67
C LEU A 434 -6.72 -3.40 16.07
N PRO A 435 -7.25 -2.17 16.24
CA PRO A 435 -6.61 -0.97 15.73
C PRO A 435 -5.41 -0.55 16.59
N LEU A 436 -4.31 -0.22 15.90
CA LEU A 436 -3.09 0.32 16.48
C LEU A 436 -2.95 1.81 16.10
N HIS A 437 -2.66 2.64 17.09
CA HIS A 437 -2.59 4.09 16.96
C HIS A 437 -1.20 4.60 17.39
N VAL A 438 -0.63 5.48 16.58
CA VAL A 438 0.63 6.18 16.86
C VAL A 438 0.32 7.65 17.12
N TYR A 439 0.85 8.18 18.23
CA TYR A 439 1.02 9.60 18.48
C TYR A 439 2.46 10.01 18.17
N SER A 440 2.68 11.27 17.81
CA SER A 440 4.02 11.82 17.64
C SER A 440 4.09 13.23 18.24
N PRO A 441 5.23 13.61 18.87
CA PRO A 441 5.47 14.98 19.33
C PRO A 441 5.25 16.07 18.28
N PHE A 442 5.37 15.72 16.98
CA PHE A 442 5.18 16.64 15.85
C PHE A 442 3.72 16.74 15.35
N MET A 443 2.76 15.98 15.91
CA MET A 443 1.35 16.10 15.51
C MET A 443 0.79 17.49 15.83
N THR A 444 0.09 18.08 14.87
CA THR A 444 -0.64 19.33 15.09
C THR A 444 -1.79 19.14 16.11
N PRO A 445 -2.27 20.21 16.79
CA PRO A 445 -3.38 20.09 17.73
C PRO A 445 -4.62 19.41 17.12
N ARG A 446 -4.94 19.74 15.86
CA ARG A 446 -6.04 19.16 15.08
C ARG A 446 -5.88 17.65 14.82
N GLU A 447 -4.65 17.19 14.58
CA GLU A 447 -4.38 15.76 14.40
C GLU A 447 -4.51 14.98 15.70
N ARG A 448 -4.04 15.55 16.82
CA ARG A 448 -4.23 14.95 18.15
C ARG A 448 -5.70 14.88 18.54
N GLU A 449 -6.46 15.94 18.27
CA GLU A 449 -7.91 15.99 18.48
C GLU A 449 -8.63 14.92 17.64
N ALA A 450 -8.32 14.82 16.35
CA ALA A 450 -8.88 13.80 15.45
C ALA A 450 -8.53 12.37 15.93
N LYS A 451 -7.26 12.10 16.26
CA LYS A 451 -6.80 10.79 16.78
C LYS A 451 -7.53 10.43 18.08
N ALA A 452 -7.70 11.40 18.99
CA ALA A 452 -8.42 11.21 20.24
C ALA A 452 -9.93 11.00 20.04
N ALA A 453 -10.54 11.65 19.04
CA ALA A 453 -11.94 11.42 18.66
C ALA A 453 -12.14 10.00 18.14
N THR A 454 -11.26 9.50 17.27
CA THR A 454 -11.29 8.13 16.77
C THR A 454 -11.13 7.11 17.90
N LEU A 455 -10.19 7.31 18.82
CA LEU A 455 -10.01 6.42 19.98
C LEU A 455 -11.23 6.38 20.91
N ARG A 456 -11.90 7.52 21.14
CA ARG A 456 -13.18 7.55 21.88
C ARG A 456 -14.28 6.79 21.14
N ALA A 457 -14.40 6.98 19.82
CA ALA A 457 -15.42 6.32 19.01
C ALA A 457 -15.20 4.80 18.87
N ALA A 458 -13.95 4.33 18.87
CA ALA A 458 -13.59 2.92 18.83
C ALA A 458 -13.73 2.19 20.18
N GLY A 459 -13.97 2.91 21.29
CA GLY A 459 -13.98 2.35 22.64
C GLY A 459 -12.59 1.96 23.17
N GLY A 460 -11.52 2.40 22.51
CA GLY A 460 -10.14 2.05 22.82
C GLY A 460 -9.33 1.59 21.61
N GLY A 461 -8.16 1.01 21.88
CA GLY A 461 -7.19 0.53 20.90
C GLY A 461 -5.81 0.40 21.55
N TRP A 462 -4.83 -0.15 20.84
CA TRP A 462 -3.43 -0.07 21.28
C TRP A 462 -2.86 1.28 20.85
N VAL A 463 -2.19 1.99 21.77
CA VAL A 463 -1.75 3.38 21.58
C VAL A 463 -0.32 3.55 22.05
N TRP A 464 0.57 3.98 21.16
CA TRP A 464 1.98 4.28 21.45
C TRP A 464 2.34 5.69 20.98
N SER A 465 3.23 6.39 21.68
CA SER A 465 3.74 7.71 21.29
C SER A 465 5.24 7.65 20.97
N THR A 466 5.69 8.29 19.89
CA THR A 466 7.07 8.12 19.38
C THR A 466 8.17 8.76 20.23
N ASP A 467 7.83 9.43 21.32
CA ASP A 467 8.71 9.91 22.40
C ASP A 467 8.90 8.87 23.53
N GLU A 468 8.11 7.80 23.56
CA GLU A 468 8.21 6.70 24.52
C GLU A 468 8.83 5.44 23.87
N PRO A 469 9.55 4.59 24.62
CA PRO A 469 9.91 3.25 24.16
C PRO A 469 8.66 2.45 23.78
N MET A 470 8.71 1.75 22.64
CA MET A 470 7.59 0.92 22.21
C MET A 470 7.40 -0.26 23.16
N HIS A 471 6.26 -0.27 23.86
CA HIS A 471 5.86 -1.38 24.72
C HIS A 471 5.37 -2.57 23.88
N ALA A 472 5.16 -3.72 24.51
CA ALA A 472 4.83 -4.98 23.84
C ALA A 472 3.60 -4.83 22.91
N LEU A 473 3.73 -5.39 21.70
CA LEU A 473 2.61 -5.54 20.77
C LEU A 473 1.56 -6.49 21.36
N PRO A 474 0.26 -6.29 21.08
CA PRO A 474 -0.81 -7.18 21.56
C PRO A 474 -0.56 -8.63 21.13
N PRO A 475 -0.75 -9.65 21.99
CA PRO A 475 -0.43 -11.03 21.66
C PRO A 475 -1.22 -11.51 20.43
N ALA A 476 -0.59 -12.34 19.60
CA ALA A 476 -1.29 -13.01 18.51
C ALA A 476 -2.17 -14.14 19.05
N ALA A 477 -3.39 -14.25 18.54
CA ALA A 477 -4.25 -15.39 18.74
C ALA A 477 -3.65 -16.63 18.06
N PRO A 478 -3.75 -17.83 18.68
CA PRO A 478 -3.20 -19.05 18.09
C PRO A 478 -3.90 -19.40 16.78
N ARG A 479 -3.13 -19.43 15.69
CA ARG A 479 -3.57 -20.00 14.40
C ARG A 479 -3.61 -21.52 14.51
N ARG A 480 -4.55 -22.17 13.82
CA ARG A 480 -4.41 -23.61 13.53
C ARG A 480 -3.47 -23.77 12.33
N ALA A 481 -2.47 -24.62 12.52
CA ALA A 481 -1.66 -25.20 11.44
C ALA A 481 -2.50 -26.17 10.59
#